data_AF-A0A6I9N534-F1
#
_entry.id   AF-A0A6I9N534-F1
#
_cell.length_a   1.000
_cell.length_b   1.000
_cell.length_c   1.000
_cell.angle_alpha   90.00
_cell.angle_beta   90.00
_cell.angle_gamma   90.00
#
_symmetry.space_group_name_H-M   'P 1'
#
loop_
_entity.id
_entity.type
_entity.pdbx_description
1 polymer ?
#
loop_
_entity_poly.entity_id
_entity_poly.type
_entity_poly.pdbx_seq_one_letter_code
_entity_poly.pdbx_strand_id
1 'polypeptide(L)'
;LAPPRFRIGDQEFEALPALLEFYKIHYLDTTTLIEPINKSKHTGFVSASAGPPVQSDEAEFVRALFDFPGNDDEDLPFKKGDILRVLEKPEEQWWNAANQ
;
A
#
# COMPACT_ATOMS: atom_id res chain seq x y z
N LEU A 1 21.72 -3.76 -31.53
CA LEU A 1 21.12 -3.62 -30.18
C LEU A 1 19.67 -4.04 -30.33
N ALA A 2 19.23 -5.10 -29.66
CA ALA A 2 17.83 -5.52 -29.73
C ALA A 2 16.95 -4.43 -29.07
N PRO A 3 15.76 -4.12 -29.60
CA PRO A 3 14.86 -3.17 -28.97
C PRO A 3 14.43 -3.69 -27.58
N PRO A 4 14.20 -2.79 -26.61
CA PRO A 4 13.74 -3.20 -25.28
C PRO A 4 12.36 -3.85 -25.40
N ARG A 5 12.27 -5.16 -25.17
CA ARG A 5 11.01 -5.91 -25.08
C ARG A 5 10.59 -6.01 -23.62
N PHE A 6 9.34 -5.68 -23.34
CA PHE A 6 8.73 -5.74 -22.03
C PHE A 6 7.86 -6.99 -21.96
N ARG A 7 8.12 -7.88 -21.00
CA ARG A 7 7.32 -9.09 -20.79
C ARG A 7 6.59 -8.98 -19.45
N ILE A 8 5.30 -9.29 -19.47
CA ILE A 8 4.46 -9.36 -18.28
C ILE A 8 3.48 -10.53 -18.45
N GLY A 9 3.42 -11.43 -17.46
CA GLY A 9 2.76 -12.72 -17.61
C GLY A 9 3.31 -13.53 -18.80
N ASP A 10 2.41 -13.96 -19.67
CA ASP A 10 2.73 -14.68 -20.91
C ASP A 10 2.78 -13.78 -22.15
N GLN A 11 2.61 -12.46 -22.00
CA GLN A 11 2.58 -11.51 -23.11
C GLN A 11 3.88 -10.71 -23.22
N GLU A 12 4.27 -10.39 -24.46
CA GLU A 12 5.47 -9.61 -24.77
C GLU A 12 5.10 -8.38 -25.61
N PHE A 13 5.69 -7.23 -25.27
CA PHE A 13 5.42 -5.95 -25.88
C PHE A 13 6.71 -5.27 -26.32
N GLU A 14 6.65 -4.56 -27.44
CA GLU A 14 7.80 -3.83 -27.99
C GLU A 14 8.07 -2.50 -27.26
N ALA A 15 7.10 -1.99 -26.49
CA ALA A 15 7.24 -0.75 -25.76
C ALA A 15 6.29 -0.70 -24.54
N LEU A 16 6.71 0.02 -23.49
CA LEU A 16 5.93 0.21 -22.28
C LEU A 16 4.53 0.81 -22.53
N PRO A 17 4.34 1.82 -23.40
CA PRO A 17 3.01 2.35 -23.69
C PRO A 17 2.05 1.30 -24.27
N ALA A 18 2.56 0.41 -25.13
CA ALA A 18 1.74 -0.65 -25.71
C ALA A 18 1.27 -1.67 -24.64
N LEU A 19 2.15 -1.99 -23.69
CA LEU A 19 1.82 -2.83 -22.54
C LEU A 19 0.74 -2.17 -21.68
N LEU A 20 0.91 -0.89 -21.34
CA LEU A 20 -0.04 -0.15 -20.49
C LEU A 20 -1.42 -0.07 -21.14
N GLU A 21 -1.50 0.27 -22.43
CA GLU A 21 -2.76 0.33 -23.17
C GLU A 21 -3.45 -1.03 -23.27
N PHE A 22 -2.69 -2.11 -23.48
CA PHE A 22 -3.24 -3.45 -23.55
C PHE A 22 -3.93 -3.87 -22.25
N TYR A 23 -3.23 -3.76 -21.12
CA TYR A 23 -3.78 -4.20 -19.83
C TYR A 23 -4.78 -3.23 -19.19
N LYS A 24 -5.06 -2.07 -19.80
CA LYS A 24 -6.19 -1.23 -19.38
C LYS A 24 -7.55 -1.90 -19.61
N ILE A 25 -7.62 -2.83 -20.57
CA ILE A 25 -8.84 -3.55 -20.92
C ILE A 25 -8.69 -5.07 -20.86
N HIS A 26 -7.47 -5.58 -20.64
CA HIS A 26 -7.20 -7.00 -20.43
C HIS A 26 -6.79 -7.24 -18.98
N TYR A 27 -7.35 -8.28 -18.37
CA TYR A 27 -7.04 -8.63 -17.00
C TYR A 27 -5.60 -9.12 -16.86
N LEU A 28 -4.89 -8.58 -15.86
CA LEU A 28 -3.67 -9.14 -15.31
C LEU A 28 -4.06 -9.84 -14.00
N ASP A 29 -4.03 -11.17 -14.02
CA ASP A 29 -4.49 -12.08 -12.96
C ASP A 29 -5.96 -11.88 -12.54
N THR A 30 -6.28 -10.78 -11.85
CA THR A 30 -7.62 -10.52 -11.28
C THR A 30 -8.16 -9.11 -11.57
N THR A 31 -7.34 -8.19 -12.13
CA THR A 31 -7.78 -6.81 -12.42
C THR A 31 -7.09 -6.20 -13.65
N THR A 32 -7.66 -5.14 -14.22
CA THR A 32 -7.04 -4.35 -15.30
C THR A 32 -6.18 -3.22 -14.74
N LEU A 33 -5.26 -2.67 -15.54
CA LEU A 33 -4.53 -1.46 -15.19
C LEU A 33 -5.47 -0.24 -15.22
N ILE A 34 -5.39 0.60 -14.18
CA ILE A 34 -6.27 1.77 -14.04
C ILE A 34 -5.46 3.06 -14.28
N GLU A 35 -4.59 3.43 -13.34
CA GLU A 35 -3.82 4.67 -13.41
C GLU A 35 -2.41 4.53 -12.81
N PRO A 36 -1.41 5.30 -13.30
CA PRO A 36 -0.06 5.28 -12.74
C PRO A 36 -0.01 6.02 -11.40
N ILE A 37 0.57 5.39 -10.37
CA ILE A 37 0.79 6.05 -9.09
C ILE A 37 1.90 7.12 -9.17
N ASN A 38 1.66 8.31 -8.61
CA ASN A 38 2.70 9.33 -8.47
C ASN A 38 3.70 8.89 -7.38
N LYS A 39 4.89 8.47 -7.81
CA LYS A 39 6.00 8.05 -6.93
C LYS A 39 6.42 9.11 -5.89
N SER A 40 6.04 10.37 -6.07
CA SER A 40 6.33 11.49 -5.15
C SER A 40 5.68 11.36 -3.76
N LYS A 41 4.73 10.44 -3.55
CA LYS A 41 4.12 10.16 -2.23
C LYS A 41 4.51 8.79 -1.66
N HIS A 42 5.35 8.03 -2.35
CA HIS A 42 5.76 6.66 -1.97
C HIS A 42 7.28 6.56 -1.71
N THR A 43 7.91 7.65 -1.25
CA THR A 43 9.27 7.67 -0.72
C THR A 43 9.26 7.83 0.80
N GLY A 44 8.32 7.17 1.48
CA GLY A 44 8.28 7.07 2.94
C GLY A 44 9.02 5.84 3.50
N PHE A 45 9.42 4.91 2.64
CA PHE A 45 10.28 3.80 3.01
C PHE A 45 11.72 4.09 2.52
N VAL A 46 12.67 4.09 3.46
CA VAL A 46 14.12 4.42 3.42
C VAL A 46 14.52 5.84 3.86
N SER A 47 15.40 5.86 4.87
CA SER A 47 15.63 6.91 5.87
C SER A 47 16.55 8.09 5.48
N ALA A 48 16.39 9.16 6.28
CA ALA A 48 17.39 10.13 6.75
C ALA A 48 17.83 11.28 5.82
N SER A 49 17.20 12.45 5.97
CA SER A 49 17.73 13.61 6.73
C SER A 49 17.09 14.95 6.33
N ALA A 50 16.90 15.80 7.35
CA ALA A 50 16.73 17.26 7.33
C ALA A 50 15.34 17.87 7.00
N GLY A 51 14.58 18.15 8.07
CA GLY A 51 13.78 19.39 8.21
C GLY A 51 12.26 19.22 8.23
N PRO A 52 11.53 19.82 9.20
CA PRO A 52 10.07 19.72 9.28
C PRO A 52 9.42 20.76 8.35
N PRO A 53 8.24 20.43 7.79
CA PRO A 53 7.05 21.07 8.36
C PRO A 53 5.86 20.12 8.42
N VAL A 54 5.42 19.85 9.66
CA VAL A 54 4.02 19.95 10.11
C VAL A 54 2.95 19.71 9.04
N GLN A 55 2.86 18.49 8.52
CA GLN A 55 1.55 17.98 8.09
C GLN A 55 0.99 17.30 9.31
N SER A 56 -0.10 17.85 9.85
CA SER A 56 -0.79 17.31 10.99
C SER A 56 -1.07 15.83 10.76
N ASP A 57 -0.22 14.97 11.32
CA ASP A 57 -0.56 13.62 11.74
C ASP A 57 -1.71 13.77 12.74
N GLU A 58 -2.92 13.97 12.22
CA GLU A 58 -4.14 13.75 12.98
C GLU A 58 -4.16 12.25 13.24
N ALA A 59 -3.44 11.85 14.29
CA ALA A 59 -3.37 10.48 14.75
C ALA A 59 -4.82 10.04 15.01
N GLU A 60 -5.34 9.21 14.11
CA GLU A 60 -6.70 8.72 14.25
C GLU A 60 -6.68 7.61 15.30
N PHE A 61 -7.48 7.77 16.34
CA PHE A 61 -7.57 6.80 17.42
C PHE A 61 -8.88 6.04 17.32
N VAL A 62 -8.77 4.72 17.40
CA VAL A 62 -9.92 3.82 17.40
C VAL A 62 -9.93 3.02 18.68
N ARG A 63 -11.13 2.65 19.12
CA ARG A 63 -11.30 1.80 20.30
C ARG A 63 -11.60 0.38 19.87
N ALA A 64 -10.80 -0.57 20.34
CA ALA A 64 -11.07 -1.98 20.16
C ALA A 64 -12.41 -2.35 20.81
N LEU A 65 -13.33 -2.91 20.03
CA LEU A 65 -14.63 -3.35 20.53
C LEU A 65 -14.62 -4.79 21.04
N PHE A 66 -13.59 -5.55 20.69
CA PHE A 66 -13.38 -6.96 21.00
C PHE A 66 -11.91 -7.21 21.36
N ASP A 67 -11.64 -8.30 22.05
CA ASP A 67 -10.28 -8.80 22.23
C ASP A 67 -9.80 -9.54 20.97
N PHE A 68 -8.53 -9.34 20.65
CA PHE A 68 -7.84 -9.97 19.55
C PHE A 68 -6.43 -10.38 20.01
N PRO A 69 -6.15 -11.69 20.15
CA PRO A 69 -4.88 -12.16 20.70
C PRO A 69 -3.68 -12.04 19.76
N GLY A 70 -3.88 -11.68 18.48
CA GLY A 70 -2.89 -11.80 17.41
C GLY A 70 -2.65 -13.26 17.05
N ASN A 71 -2.72 -13.60 15.77
CA ASN A 71 -2.55 -14.98 15.31
C ASN A 71 -1.13 -15.19 14.72
N ASP A 72 -0.58 -14.14 14.11
CA ASP A 72 0.73 -14.10 13.49
C ASP A 72 1.62 -13.00 14.10
N ASP A 73 2.94 -13.03 13.85
CA ASP A 73 3.91 -12.05 14.40
C ASP A 73 3.70 -10.63 13.85
N GLU A 74 3.00 -10.51 12.73
CA GLU A 74 2.63 -9.24 12.08
C GLU A 74 1.31 -8.67 12.62
N ASP A 75 0.53 -9.46 13.37
CA ASP A 75 -0.73 -9.01 13.96
C ASP A 75 -0.48 -8.15 15.21
N LEU A 76 -1.28 -7.08 15.37
CA LEU A 76 -1.28 -6.32 16.61
C LEU A 76 -2.26 -6.95 17.61
N PRO A 77 -1.81 -7.58 18.71
CA PRO A 77 -2.70 -8.05 19.76
C PRO A 77 -3.26 -6.87 20.56
N PHE A 78 -4.56 -6.86 20.83
CA PHE A 78 -5.25 -5.84 21.61
C PHE A 78 -6.45 -6.40 22.39
N LYS A 79 -6.91 -5.71 23.43
CA LYS A 79 -8.10 -6.12 24.19
C LYS A 79 -9.27 -5.20 23.93
N LYS A 80 -10.49 -5.71 24.16
CA LYS A 80 -11.69 -4.88 24.18
C LYS A 80 -11.49 -3.68 25.10
N GLY A 81 -11.60 -2.50 24.53
CA GLY A 81 -11.48 -1.22 25.21
C GLY A 81 -10.16 -0.51 24.99
N ASP A 82 -9.14 -1.17 24.44
CA ASP A 82 -7.87 -0.55 24.08
C ASP A 82 -8.05 0.56 23.06
N ILE A 83 -7.19 1.58 23.17
CA ILE A 83 -7.11 2.67 22.21
C ILE A 83 -5.93 2.40 21.29
N LEU A 84 -6.23 2.19 20.01
CA LEU A 84 -5.26 1.93 18.98
C LEU A 84 -5.07 3.19 18.17
N ARG A 85 -3.81 3.58 17.95
CA ARG A 85 -3.47 4.66 17.04
C ARG A 85 -3.36 4.09 15.64
N VAL A 86 -4.28 4.47 14.76
CA VAL A 86 -4.21 4.14 13.33
C VAL A 86 -3.03 4.89 12.75
N LEU A 87 -2.08 4.13 12.22
CA LEU A 87 -0.91 4.63 11.52
C LEU A 87 -1.26 4.79 10.04
N GLU A 88 -1.85 3.76 9.43
CA GLU A 88 -2.12 3.71 7.99
C GLU A 88 -3.34 2.83 7.69
N LYS A 89 -4.10 3.19 6.63
CA LYS A 89 -5.25 2.41 6.13
C LYS A 89 -4.96 1.91 4.72
N PRO A 90 -4.07 0.93 4.55
CA PRO A 90 -3.73 0.40 3.23
C PRO A 90 -4.97 -0.23 2.55
N GLU A 91 -5.88 -0.78 3.34
CA GLU A 91 -7.09 -1.49 2.90
C GLU A 91 -8.30 -1.09 3.75
N GLU A 92 -9.52 -1.34 3.25
CA GLU A 92 -10.75 -1.02 3.99
C GLU A 92 -10.97 -1.93 5.21
N GLN A 93 -10.43 -3.15 5.18
CA GLN A 93 -10.64 -4.19 6.21
C GLN A 93 -9.44 -4.42 7.12
N TRP A 94 -8.24 -3.94 6.75
CA TRP A 94 -7.00 -4.13 7.49
C TRP A 94 -6.23 -2.81 7.60
N TRP A 95 -6.08 -2.34 8.84
CA TRP A 95 -5.39 -1.08 9.15
C TRP A 95 -4.14 -1.37 9.97
N ASN A 96 -3.06 -0.67 9.65
CA ASN A 96 -1.89 -0.64 10.50
C ASN A 96 -2.18 0.29 11.68
N ALA A 97 -2.10 -0.26 12.88
CA ALA A 97 -2.28 0.48 14.11
C ALA A 97 -1.17 0.14 15.12
N ALA A 98 -1.02 0.97 16.15
CA ALA A 98 -0.15 0.70 17.28
C ALA A 98 -0.91 0.85 18.59
N ASN A 99 -0.61 -0.04 19.55
CA ASN A 99 -1.08 0.09 20.93
C ASN A 99 -0.48 1.36 21.56
N GLN A 100 -1.27 2.07 22.36
CA GLN A 100 -0.79 3.19 23.17
C GLN A 100 -0.24 2.68 24.51
#